data_AF-A0A158EC08-F1
#
_entry.id   AF-A0A158EC08-F1
#
_cell.length_a   1.000
_cell.length_b   1.000
_cell.length_c   1.000
_cell.angle_alpha   90.00
_cell.angle_beta   90.00
_cell.angle_gamma   90.00
#
_symmetry.space_group_name_H-M   'P 1'
#
loop_
_entity.id
_entity.type
_entity.pdbx_description
1 polymer ?
#
loop_
_entity_poly.entity_id
_entity_poly.type
_entity_poly.pdbx_seq_one_letter_code
_entity_poly.pdbx_strand_id
1 'polypeptide(L)'
;MDTLLSDAYSEARRKQIDPRRASFEFRPGKLADSEARAAKILASAGRQQPGGFGQGEPTFAPLPELRGDTVHLDVVDRWGNMVSATPSGGWLQASPAVPGLGFNVTTRGQMFWMEEGLPSSLGPGRRPRTTLSPTLVTRGGKPYAALGTPGGDQQDQWSLQLFLRHAHFGMNLQAAVDSPSFQTAHFPGSFYPRDIQLGKMSAEGSFPQATLDELRARGHDLTVAEPWSLGRVCAVGIRNGLMRGAATPRQMQAYAIGR
;
A
#
# COMPACT_ATOMS: atom_id res chain seq x y z
N MET A 1 -12.91 -11.18 12.66
CA MET A 1 -13.12 -10.37 11.44
C MET A 1 -14.56 -9.89 11.36
N ASP A 2 -15.51 -10.70 11.80
CA ASP A 2 -16.95 -10.42 11.79
C ASP A 2 -17.32 -9.02 12.32
N THR A 3 -16.73 -8.59 13.44
CA THR A 3 -16.97 -7.22 13.94
C THR A 3 -16.48 -6.15 12.97
N LEU A 4 -15.22 -6.21 12.52
CA LEU A 4 -14.61 -5.19 11.66
C LEU A 4 -15.26 -5.11 10.27
N LEU A 5 -15.85 -6.21 9.81
CA LEU A 5 -16.54 -6.30 8.52
C LEU A 5 -18.06 -6.15 8.64
N SER A 6 -18.60 -5.97 9.85
CA SER A 6 -20.05 -5.83 10.03
C SER A 6 -20.56 -4.48 9.55
N ASP A 7 -21.82 -4.46 9.10
CA ASP A 7 -22.54 -3.24 8.73
C ASP A 7 -22.61 -2.26 9.91
N ALA A 8 -22.87 -2.77 11.11
CA ALA A 8 -22.96 -1.96 12.33
C ALA A 8 -21.64 -1.22 12.63
N TYR A 9 -20.51 -1.91 12.53
CA TYR A 9 -19.19 -1.30 12.74
C TYR A 9 -18.86 -0.29 11.64
N SER A 10 -19.13 -0.64 10.38
CA SER A 10 -18.89 0.23 9.23
C SER A 10 -19.72 1.52 9.31
N GLU A 11 -20.99 1.41 9.69
CA GLU A 11 -21.89 2.54 9.91
C GLU A 11 -21.42 3.44 11.07
N ALA A 12 -20.94 2.83 12.17
CA ALA A 12 -20.37 3.58 13.29
C ALA A 12 -19.09 4.34 12.89
N ARG A 13 -18.23 3.75 12.05
CA ARG A 13 -17.03 4.41 11.52
C ARG A 13 -17.37 5.51 10.51
N ARG A 14 -18.36 5.29 9.64
CA ARG A 14 -18.83 6.28 8.66
C ARG A 14 -19.26 7.58 9.31
N LYS A 15 -19.95 7.51 10.46
CA LYS A 15 -20.38 8.68 11.25
C LYS A 15 -19.22 9.53 11.81
N GLN A 16 -17.99 9.01 11.82
CA GLN A 16 -16.80 9.74 12.29
C GLN A 16 -16.14 10.58 11.19
N ILE A 17 -16.61 10.46 9.95
CA ILE A 17 -16.12 11.23 8.81
C ILE A 17 -16.87 12.56 8.77
N ASP A 18 -16.14 13.68 8.97
CA ASP A 18 -16.67 15.01 8.68
C ASP A 18 -16.47 15.30 7.18
N PRO A 19 -17.55 15.47 6.39
CA PRO A 19 -17.42 15.70 4.95
C PRO A 19 -16.75 17.06 4.62
N ARG A 20 -16.66 17.99 5.58
CA ARG A 20 -16.13 19.35 5.38
C ARG A 20 -14.76 19.55 6.02
N ARG A 21 -14.25 18.58 6.79
CA ARG A 21 -13.02 18.76 7.56
C ARG A 21 -12.18 17.50 7.66
N ALA A 22 -10.89 17.62 7.33
CA ALA A 22 -9.88 16.59 7.54
C ALA A 22 -9.60 16.39 9.03
N SER A 23 -9.43 15.14 9.43
CA SER A 23 -9.03 14.78 10.79
C SER A 23 -7.50 14.79 10.92
N PHE A 24 -7.02 15.38 12.01
CA PHE A 24 -5.64 15.24 12.47
C PHE A 24 -5.53 14.30 13.69
N GLU A 25 -6.64 13.66 14.06
CA GLU A 25 -6.68 12.72 15.18
C GLU A 25 -6.47 11.29 14.67
N PHE A 26 -5.49 10.57 15.25
CA PHE A 26 -5.34 9.13 15.00
C PHE A 26 -6.45 8.35 15.68
N ARG A 27 -7.41 7.85 14.89
CA ARG A 27 -8.58 7.10 15.37
C ARG A 27 -8.48 5.63 14.99
N PRO A 28 -7.81 4.77 15.78
CA PRO A 28 -7.73 3.33 15.50
C PRO A 28 -9.13 2.69 15.49
N GLY A 29 -9.24 1.49 14.92
CA GLY A 29 -10.46 0.70 15.04
C GLY A 29 -10.73 0.30 16.49
N LYS A 30 -12.00 0.31 16.90
CA LYS A 30 -12.40 -0.02 18.28
C LYS A 30 -12.67 -1.52 18.42
N LEU A 31 -11.73 -2.23 19.04
CA LEU A 31 -11.82 -3.65 19.38
C LEU A 31 -11.16 -3.90 20.73
N ALA A 32 -11.87 -4.46 21.71
CA ALA A 32 -11.31 -4.86 23.02
C ALA A 32 -10.30 -3.82 23.58
N ASP A 33 -9.03 -4.16 23.66
CA ASP A 33 -7.88 -3.38 24.14
C ASP A 33 -7.20 -2.50 23.06
N SER A 34 -7.91 -2.16 21.97
CA SER A 34 -7.37 -1.39 20.84
C SER A 34 -6.79 -0.03 21.23
N GLU A 35 -7.39 0.64 22.22
CA GLU A 35 -6.92 1.95 22.69
C GLU A 35 -5.56 1.84 23.40
N ALA A 36 -5.39 0.84 24.27
CA ALA A 36 -4.12 0.57 24.94
C ALA A 36 -3.01 0.20 23.93
N ARG A 37 -3.33 -0.64 22.93
CA ARG A 37 -2.39 -0.99 21.85
C ARG A 37 -2.03 0.24 21.01
N ALA A 38 -2.99 1.09 20.68
CA ALA A 38 -2.76 2.31 19.91
C ALA A 38 -1.87 3.30 20.67
N ALA A 39 -2.09 3.46 21.99
CA ALA A 39 -1.24 4.29 22.83
C ALA A 39 0.23 3.82 22.80
N LYS A 40 0.47 2.50 22.92
CA LYS A 40 1.82 1.91 22.80
C LYS A 40 2.45 2.18 21.43
N ILE A 41 1.69 2.02 20.35
CA ILE A 41 2.15 2.28 18.98
C ILE A 41 2.53 3.76 18.82
N LEU A 42 1.67 4.69 19.24
CA LEU A 42 1.92 6.12 19.15
C LEU A 42 3.11 6.57 20.01
N ALA A 43 3.32 5.94 21.17
CA ALA A 43 4.49 6.19 22.00
C ALA A 43 5.80 5.71 21.34
N SER A 44 5.74 4.72 20.46
CA SER A 44 6.91 4.11 19.81
C SER A 44 7.21 4.66 18.40
N ALA A 45 6.18 5.05 17.65
CA ALA A 45 6.26 5.53 16.27
C ALA A 45 7.21 6.74 16.15
N GLY A 46 8.13 6.71 15.19
CA GLY A 46 9.11 7.77 14.96
C GLY A 46 10.19 7.93 16.04
N ARG A 47 10.15 7.16 17.13
CA ARG A 47 11.06 7.31 18.30
C ARG A 47 12.07 6.19 18.44
N GLN A 48 12.07 5.23 17.51
CA GLN A 48 13.03 4.14 17.54
C GLN A 48 14.41 4.70 17.18
N GLN A 49 15.26 4.83 18.20
CA GLN A 49 16.64 5.23 17.98
C GLN A 49 17.45 4.02 17.54
N PRO A 50 18.15 4.12 16.40
CA PRO A 50 19.03 3.07 15.96
C PRO A 50 20.25 2.96 16.88
N GLY A 51 20.39 1.86 17.62
CA GLY A 51 21.65 1.49 18.26
C GLY A 51 22.49 0.61 17.33
N GLY A 52 23.76 0.95 17.08
CA GLY A 52 24.74 0.09 16.40
C GLY A 52 25.01 0.38 14.91
N PHE A 53 25.92 -0.39 14.30
CA PHE A 53 26.28 -0.31 12.88
C PHE A 53 25.18 -0.89 11.98
N GLY A 54 24.93 -0.27 10.81
CA GLY A 54 23.95 -0.74 9.81
C GLY A 54 22.56 -0.12 9.92
N GLN A 55 22.48 1.18 10.22
CA GLN A 55 21.22 1.88 10.53
C GLN A 55 20.83 2.83 9.41
N GLY A 56 19.61 2.66 8.88
CA GLY A 56 19.18 3.24 7.60
C GLY A 56 19.62 2.39 6.41
N GLU A 57 19.12 2.68 5.19
CA GLU A 57 19.63 2.04 3.97
C GLU A 57 21.19 2.07 3.99
N PRO A 58 21.88 0.97 3.64
CA PRO A 58 23.31 0.85 3.75
C PRO A 58 23.98 2.02 3.07
N THR A 59 24.82 2.69 3.86
CA THR A 59 25.67 3.80 3.46
C THR A 59 26.70 3.29 2.46
N PHE A 60 26.33 3.18 1.18
CA PHE A 60 27.23 3.02 0.05
C PHE A 60 26.78 3.94 -1.09
N ALA A 61 27.56 5.00 -1.31
CA ALA A 61 27.42 6.03 -2.34
C ALA A 61 26.10 6.84 -2.29
N PRO A 62 26.10 8.11 -2.72
CA PRO A 62 24.86 8.86 -2.97
C PRO A 62 24.20 8.29 -4.24
N LEU A 63 23.68 7.07 -4.15
CA LEU A 63 22.64 6.62 -5.06
C LEU A 63 21.38 7.40 -4.68
N PRO A 64 20.62 7.93 -5.64
CA PRO A 64 19.34 8.58 -5.34
C PRO A 64 18.50 7.63 -4.48
N GLU A 65 17.96 8.14 -3.37
CA GLU A 65 17.05 7.41 -2.47
C GLU A 65 15.89 6.85 -3.29
N LEU A 66 16.03 5.60 -3.76
CA LEU A 66 14.98 4.87 -4.45
C LEU A 66 14.20 4.11 -3.39
N ARG A 67 13.22 4.78 -2.77
CA ARG A 67 12.32 4.12 -1.83
C ARG A 67 11.50 3.03 -2.53
N GLY A 68 11.88 1.78 -2.28
CA GLY A 68 11.02 0.60 -2.42
C GLY A 68 11.21 -0.24 -3.69
N ASP A 69 11.82 -1.41 -3.51
CA ASP A 69 11.96 -2.50 -4.48
C ASP A 69 10.93 -3.61 -4.21
N THR A 70 9.66 -3.25 -4.35
CA THR A 70 8.59 -4.26 -4.47
C THR A 70 8.28 -4.42 -5.95
N VAL A 71 8.04 -5.65 -6.40
CA VAL A 71 7.56 -5.96 -7.75
C VAL A 71 6.16 -6.53 -7.63
N HIS A 72 5.37 -6.39 -8.69
CA HIS A 72 4.07 -7.02 -8.80
C HIS A 72 3.92 -7.68 -10.18
N LEU A 73 3.24 -8.82 -10.22
CA LEU A 73 2.89 -9.50 -11.46
C LEU A 73 1.52 -10.17 -11.33
N ASP A 74 0.78 -10.13 -12.42
CA ASP A 74 -0.48 -10.84 -12.58
C ASP A 74 -0.43 -11.69 -13.86
N VAL A 75 -1.01 -12.89 -13.80
CA VAL A 75 -1.09 -13.81 -14.94
C VAL A 75 -2.49 -14.37 -15.02
N VAL A 76 -3.02 -14.45 -16.23
CA VAL A 76 -4.20 -15.25 -16.55
C VAL A 76 -3.89 -16.11 -17.77
N ASP A 77 -4.25 -17.39 -17.71
CA ASP A 77 -4.03 -18.32 -18.82
C ASP A 77 -5.31 -18.69 -19.57
N ARG A 78 -5.13 -19.41 -20.69
CA ARG A 78 -6.23 -19.86 -21.56
C ARG A 78 -7.23 -20.80 -20.89
N TRP A 79 -6.88 -21.40 -19.74
CA TRP A 79 -7.75 -22.29 -18.97
C TRP A 79 -8.48 -21.55 -17.85
N GLY A 80 -8.17 -20.26 -17.66
CA GLY A 80 -8.77 -19.42 -16.63
C GLY A 80 -8.05 -19.48 -15.29
N ASN A 81 -6.86 -20.09 -15.20
CA ASN A 81 -6.05 -19.98 -13.99
C ASN A 81 -5.58 -18.53 -13.85
N MET A 82 -5.64 -17.99 -12.64
CA MET A 82 -5.19 -16.65 -12.31
C MET A 82 -4.16 -16.66 -11.19
N VAL A 83 -3.10 -15.87 -11.35
CA VAL A 83 -2.08 -15.63 -10.32
C VAL A 83 -1.96 -14.13 -10.11
N SER A 84 -1.90 -13.72 -8.84
CA SER A 84 -1.49 -12.38 -8.43
C SER A 84 -0.38 -12.52 -7.40
N ALA A 85 0.75 -11.85 -7.60
CA ALA A 85 1.89 -11.97 -6.71
C ALA A 85 2.63 -10.63 -6.55
N THR A 86 2.96 -10.30 -5.31
CA THR A 86 3.71 -9.09 -4.95
C THR A 86 5.03 -9.46 -4.24
N PRO A 87 6.02 -10.04 -4.93
CA PRO A 87 7.31 -10.39 -4.33
C PRO A 87 8.14 -9.15 -3.97
N SER A 88 8.88 -9.23 -2.85
CA SER A 88 9.75 -8.14 -2.41
C SER A 88 10.69 -8.55 -1.28
N GLY A 89 11.78 -7.80 -1.14
CA GLY A 89 12.82 -7.97 -0.13
C GLY A 89 14.12 -8.42 -0.78
N GLY A 90 15.23 -8.24 -0.06
CA GLY A 90 16.55 -8.59 -0.60
C GLY A 90 17.01 -7.66 -1.71
N TRP A 91 16.52 -6.42 -1.74
CA TRP A 91 17.01 -5.39 -2.65
C TRP A 91 18.44 -4.95 -2.29
N LEU A 92 19.12 -4.28 -3.22
CA LEU A 92 20.55 -3.96 -3.11
C LEU A 92 20.86 -3.09 -1.87
N GLN A 93 19.95 -2.18 -1.54
CA GLN A 93 19.98 -1.29 -0.37
C GLN A 93 19.36 -1.94 0.89
N ALA A 94 19.10 -3.25 0.94
CA ALA A 94 18.48 -3.87 2.11
C ALA A 94 19.53 -4.26 3.16
N SER A 95 20.57 -4.95 2.73
CA SER A 95 21.62 -5.52 3.59
C SER A 95 22.87 -5.78 2.75
N PRO A 96 24.03 -6.11 3.32
CA PRO A 96 25.17 -6.60 2.53
C PRO A 96 24.79 -7.84 1.70
N ALA A 97 25.34 -7.95 0.50
CA ALA A 97 25.19 -9.15 -0.33
C ALA A 97 25.80 -10.36 0.38
N VAL A 98 25.15 -11.53 0.27
CA VAL A 98 25.69 -12.77 0.82
C VAL A 98 26.90 -13.20 -0.01
N PRO A 99 28.10 -13.35 0.60
CA PRO A 99 29.30 -13.75 -0.12
C PRO A 99 29.10 -15.04 -0.90
N GLY A 100 29.46 -15.05 -2.18
CA GLY A 100 29.32 -16.19 -3.08
C GLY A 100 27.93 -16.43 -3.67
N LEU A 101 26.88 -15.72 -3.23
CA LEU A 101 25.51 -15.88 -3.74
C LEU A 101 25.00 -14.72 -4.60
N GLY A 102 25.53 -13.50 -4.39
CA GLY A 102 25.22 -12.35 -5.24
C GLY A 102 23.87 -11.67 -4.99
N PHE A 103 23.16 -12.02 -3.92
CA PHE A 103 21.91 -11.36 -3.52
C PHE A 103 21.92 -10.94 -2.05
N ASN A 104 21.04 -10.00 -1.71
CA ASN A 104 20.95 -9.40 -0.38
C ASN A 104 19.83 -10.09 0.42
N VAL A 105 19.91 -10.01 1.74
CA VAL A 105 18.89 -10.55 2.65
C VAL A 105 17.80 -9.50 2.88
N THR A 106 16.56 -9.97 3.05
CA THR A 106 15.40 -9.12 3.33
C THR A 106 15.49 -8.41 4.68
N THR A 107 15.01 -7.16 4.72
CA THR A 107 14.87 -6.36 5.94
C THR A 107 13.43 -6.32 6.47
N ARG A 108 12.55 -7.25 6.05
CA ARG A 108 11.12 -7.23 6.43
C ARG A 108 10.89 -7.24 7.94
N GLY A 109 11.83 -7.79 8.70
CA GLY A 109 11.81 -7.77 10.18
C GLY A 109 11.68 -6.35 10.77
N GLN A 110 12.05 -5.30 10.03
CA GLN A 110 11.87 -3.91 10.45
C GLN A 110 10.41 -3.55 10.78
N MET A 111 9.42 -4.30 10.25
CA MET A 111 8.00 -4.04 10.46
C MET A 111 7.48 -4.54 11.83
N PHE A 112 8.28 -5.26 12.62
CA PHE A 112 7.93 -5.66 14.00
C PHE A 112 8.06 -4.51 15.00
N TRP A 113 7.14 -4.41 15.96
CA TRP A 113 7.34 -3.54 17.12
C TRP A 113 8.29 -4.19 18.13
N MET A 114 9.18 -3.38 18.68
CA MET A 114 10.07 -3.74 19.81
C MET A 114 9.37 -3.46 21.15
N GLU A 115 8.06 -3.69 21.19
CA GLU A 115 7.17 -3.44 22.32
C GLU A 115 6.33 -4.70 22.51
N GLU A 116 6.27 -5.24 23.72
CA GLU A 116 5.55 -6.48 24.01
C GLU A 116 4.02 -6.28 24.07
N GLY A 117 3.29 -7.36 23.81
CA GLY A 117 1.83 -7.39 23.89
C GLY A 117 1.09 -6.79 22.68
N LEU A 118 1.80 -6.41 21.62
CA LEU A 118 1.19 -5.99 20.36
C LEU A 118 1.01 -7.19 19.41
N PRO A 119 -0.03 -7.18 18.54
CA PRO A 119 -0.21 -8.23 17.54
C PRO A 119 1.00 -8.42 16.61
N SER A 120 1.75 -7.34 16.36
CA SER A 120 2.98 -7.33 15.55
C SER A 120 4.24 -7.08 16.38
N SER A 121 4.27 -7.47 17.65
CA SER A 121 5.51 -7.55 18.43
C SER A 121 6.48 -8.58 17.84
N LEU A 122 7.77 -8.28 17.88
CA LEU A 122 8.84 -9.23 17.55
C LEU A 122 8.73 -10.49 18.43
N GLY A 123 8.96 -11.65 17.84
CA GLY A 123 9.04 -12.91 18.58
C GLY A 123 9.54 -14.07 17.73
N PRO A 124 10.11 -15.13 18.36
CA PRO A 124 10.66 -16.27 17.64
C PRO A 124 9.60 -16.99 16.81
N GLY A 125 9.95 -17.38 15.59
CA GLY A 125 9.06 -18.07 14.65
C GLY A 125 7.90 -17.21 14.11
N ARG A 126 7.77 -15.95 14.54
CA ARG A 126 6.73 -15.05 14.04
C ARG A 126 7.14 -14.47 12.69
N ARG A 127 6.14 -14.25 11.83
CA ARG A 127 6.30 -13.50 10.59
C ARG A 127 5.91 -12.04 10.85
N PRO A 128 6.66 -11.06 10.33
CA PRO A 128 6.27 -9.66 10.44
C PRO A 128 4.96 -9.44 9.71
N ARG A 129 4.12 -8.52 10.23
CA ARG A 129 3.04 -7.96 9.42
C ARG A 129 3.70 -7.33 8.19
N THR A 130 3.30 -7.79 7.01
CA THR A 130 3.88 -7.35 5.74
C THR A 130 2.94 -6.40 5.00
N THR A 131 3.51 -5.53 4.18
CA THR A 131 2.75 -4.68 3.25
C THR A 131 2.37 -5.40 1.96
N LEU A 132 2.97 -6.57 1.68
CA LEU A 132 2.77 -7.30 0.43
C LEU A 132 1.34 -7.85 0.35
N SER A 133 0.55 -7.29 -0.56
CA SER A 133 -0.89 -7.57 -0.66
C SER A 133 -1.33 -7.77 -2.13
N PRO A 134 -1.10 -8.96 -2.71
CA PRO A 134 -1.69 -9.30 -4.00
C PRO A 134 -3.20 -9.52 -3.87
N THR A 135 -3.98 -9.18 -4.91
CA THR A 135 -5.44 -9.23 -4.85
C THR A 135 -6.01 -10.12 -5.95
N LEU A 136 -6.88 -11.06 -5.55
CA LEU A 136 -7.75 -11.81 -6.45
C LEU A 136 -9.20 -11.38 -6.24
N VAL A 137 -9.83 -10.90 -7.30
CA VAL A 137 -11.23 -10.48 -7.32
C VAL A 137 -12.08 -11.62 -7.85
N THR A 138 -13.14 -11.96 -7.13
CA THR A 138 -14.13 -12.96 -7.54
C THR A 138 -15.49 -12.33 -7.78
N ARG A 139 -16.28 -12.93 -8.68
CA ARG A 139 -17.67 -12.53 -8.96
C ARG A 139 -18.53 -13.79 -9.05
N GLY A 140 -19.51 -13.90 -8.15
CA GLY A 140 -20.36 -15.10 -8.04
C GLY A 140 -19.53 -16.36 -7.77
N GLY A 141 -18.50 -16.26 -6.94
CA GLY A 141 -17.59 -17.36 -6.60
C GLY A 141 -16.58 -17.75 -7.68
N LYS A 142 -16.56 -17.06 -8.83
CA LYS A 142 -15.62 -17.34 -9.94
C LYS A 142 -14.52 -16.26 -10.03
N PRO A 143 -13.27 -16.62 -10.38
CA PRO A 143 -12.21 -15.64 -10.63
C PRO A 143 -12.64 -14.64 -11.71
N TYR A 144 -12.38 -13.36 -11.46
CA TYR A 144 -12.80 -12.26 -12.33
C TYR A 144 -11.61 -11.40 -12.75
N ALA A 145 -10.76 -11.01 -11.79
CA ALA A 145 -9.55 -10.26 -12.04
C ALA A 145 -8.47 -10.60 -11.01
N ALA A 146 -7.20 -10.50 -11.40
CA ALA A 146 -6.05 -10.42 -10.52
C ALA A 146 -5.45 -9.02 -10.66
N LEU A 147 -5.11 -8.39 -9.54
CA LEU A 147 -4.58 -7.03 -9.53
C LEU A 147 -3.69 -6.78 -8.32
N GLY A 148 -2.86 -5.76 -8.44
CA GLY A 148 -2.09 -5.26 -7.33
C GLY A 148 -1.04 -4.26 -7.79
N THR A 149 -0.14 -3.93 -6.87
CA THR A 149 0.88 -2.91 -7.08
C THR A 149 1.99 -3.11 -6.05
N PRO A 150 3.23 -2.73 -6.36
CA PRO A 150 4.23 -2.44 -5.33
C PRO A 150 3.93 -1.09 -4.65
N GLY A 151 4.72 -0.76 -3.62
CA GLY A 151 4.67 0.56 -2.95
C GLY A 151 4.25 0.53 -1.49
N GLY A 152 4.78 -0.41 -0.71
CA GLY A 152 4.69 -0.35 0.76
C GLY A 152 3.28 -0.12 1.32
N ASP A 153 3.14 0.91 2.16
CA ASP A 153 1.87 1.25 2.82
C ASP A 153 0.79 1.82 1.88
N GLN A 154 1.13 2.04 0.61
CA GLN A 154 0.21 2.52 -0.41
C GLN A 154 -0.44 1.39 -1.22
N GLN A 155 0.03 0.13 -1.07
CA GLN A 155 -0.41 -0.98 -1.92
C GLN A 155 -1.93 -1.18 -1.94
N ASP A 156 -2.53 -1.33 -0.76
CA ASP A 156 -3.98 -1.50 -0.64
C ASP A 156 -4.76 -0.21 -0.93
N GLN A 157 -4.14 0.97 -0.82
CA GLN A 157 -4.79 2.24 -1.15
C GLN A 157 -5.00 2.37 -2.67
N TRP A 158 -3.96 2.08 -3.45
CA TRP A 158 -4.04 2.15 -4.91
C TRP A 158 -4.79 0.96 -5.51
N SER A 159 -4.63 -0.24 -4.94
CA SER A 159 -5.40 -1.42 -5.37
C SER A 159 -6.89 -1.22 -5.13
N LEU A 160 -7.28 -0.60 -4.01
CA LEU A 160 -8.67 -0.22 -3.75
C LEU A 160 -9.20 0.79 -4.76
N GLN A 161 -8.43 1.82 -5.11
CA GLN A 161 -8.81 2.81 -6.12
C GLN A 161 -9.06 2.15 -7.49
N LEU A 162 -8.14 1.30 -7.93
CA LEU A 162 -8.28 0.51 -9.16
C LEU A 162 -9.54 -0.36 -9.12
N PHE A 163 -9.75 -1.10 -8.02
CA PHE A 163 -10.91 -1.96 -7.85
C PHE A 163 -12.21 -1.17 -7.91
N LEU A 164 -12.34 -0.05 -7.19
CA LEU A 164 -13.56 0.77 -7.19
C LEU A 164 -13.84 1.38 -8.57
N ARG A 165 -12.82 1.90 -9.26
CA ARG A 165 -12.95 2.41 -10.64
C ARG A 165 -13.53 1.36 -11.58
N HIS A 166 -13.05 0.13 -11.45
CA HIS A 166 -13.51 -0.95 -12.30
C HIS A 166 -14.88 -1.50 -11.88
N ALA A 167 -15.05 -1.86 -10.60
CA ALA A 167 -16.22 -2.57 -10.09
C ALA A 167 -17.42 -1.66 -9.82
N HIS A 168 -17.19 -0.43 -9.37
CA HIS A 168 -18.24 0.53 -9.02
C HIS A 168 -18.49 1.54 -10.15
N PHE A 169 -17.43 2.13 -10.71
CA PHE A 169 -17.55 3.16 -11.75
C PHE A 169 -17.55 2.59 -13.19
N GLY A 170 -17.41 1.27 -13.36
CA GLY A 170 -17.56 0.60 -14.65
C GLY A 170 -16.42 0.86 -15.66
N MET A 171 -15.30 1.45 -15.22
CA MET A 171 -14.16 1.72 -16.09
C MET A 171 -13.56 0.41 -16.62
N ASN A 172 -12.98 0.44 -17.82
CA ASN A 172 -12.14 -0.68 -18.27
C ASN A 172 -10.82 -0.70 -17.47
N LEU A 173 -10.07 -1.82 -17.51
CA LEU A 173 -8.87 -2.00 -16.69
C LEU A 173 -7.82 -0.91 -16.94
N GLN A 174 -7.50 -0.60 -18.20
CA GLN A 174 -6.48 0.41 -18.52
C GLN A 174 -6.93 1.81 -18.12
N ALA A 175 -8.18 2.19 -18.37
CA ALA A 175 -8.71 3.47 -17.93
C ALA A 175 -8.70 3.63 -16.41
N ALA A 176 -8.95 2.53 -15.67
CA ALA A 176 -8.89 2.53 -14.21
C ALA A 176 -7.45 2.67 -13.68
N VAL A 177 -6.48 2.05 -14.36
CA VAL A 177 -5.04 2.16 -14.11
C VAL A 177 -4.51 3.56 -14.43
N ASP A 178 -4.97 4.16 -15.53
CA ASP A 178 -4.51 5.48 -16.00
C ASP A 178 -5.09 6.64 -15.19
N SER A 179 -6.22 6.41 -14.52
CA SER A 179 -6.87 7.43 -13.69
C SER A 179 -5.92 7.96 -12.60
N PRO A 180 -5.99 9.26 -12.28
CA PRO A 180 -5.08 9.90 -11.32
C PRO A 180 -5.25 9.27 -9.92
N SER A 181 -4.15 9.02 -9.22
CA SER A 181 -4.12 8.32 -7.93
C SER A 181 -3.84 9.26 -6.77
N PHE A 182 -4.25 8.84 -5.58
CA PHE A 182 -3.93 9.54 -4.33
C PHE A 182 -3.54 8.54 -3.24
N GLN A 183 -2.98 9.03 -2.15
CA GLN A 183 -2.62 8.25 -0.97
C GLN A 183 -2.67 9.11 0.29
N THR A 184 -2.75 8.49 1.45
CA THR A 184 -2.58 9.14 2.75
C THR A 184 -1.47 8.47 3.56
N ALA A 185 -0.83 9.28 4.42
CA ALA A 185 0.13 8.85 5.44
C ALA A 185 -0.39 9.13 6.87
N HIS A 186 -1.71 9.30 7.04
CA HIS A 186 -2.39 9.48 8.32
C HIS A 186 -2.44 8.16 9.14
N PHE A 187 -1.30 7.51 9.34
CA PHE A 187 -1.13 6.32 10.16
C PHE A 187 0.38 6.07 10.41
N PRO A 188 0.77 5.30 11.44
CA PRO A 188 2.15 4.90 11.65
C PRO A 188 2.68 4.06 10.46
N GLY A 189 3.76 4.51 9.82
CA GLY A 189 4.35 3.79 8.68
C GLY A 189 4.88 2.40 9.04
N SER A 190 4.93 1.49 8.05
CA SER A 190 5.50 0.15 8.23
C SER A 190 7.03 0.15 8.24
N PHE A 191 7.64 1.06 7.49
CA PHE A 191 9.09 1.14 7.30
C PHE A 191 9.73 2.04 8.33
N TYR A 192 10.96 1.73 8.74
CA TYR A 192 11.75 2.59 9.62
C TYR A 192 11.86 4.01 9.03
N PRO A 193 11.77 5.10 9.83
CA PRO A 193 11.64 5.15 11.30
C PRO A 193 10.20 5.04 11.83
N ARG A 194 9.24 4.66 10.98
CA ARG A 194 7.82 4.50 11.32
C ARG A 194 7.18 5.78 11.82
N ASP A 195 7.50 6.86 11.13
CA ASP A 195 6.91 8.17 11.37
C ASP A 195 5.38 8.14 11.14
N ILE A 196 4.68 9.10 11.74
CA ILE A 196 3.24 9.30 11.59
C ILE A 196 2.96 10.73 11.11
N GLN A 197 2.30 10.84 9.96
CA GLN A 197 2.04 12.13 9.32
C GLN A 197 0.54 12.42 9.32
N LEU A 198 0.04 12.91 10.45
CA LEU A 198 -1.39 13.13 10.66
C LEU A 198 -1.92 14.19 9.70
N GLY A 199 -2.91 13.80 8.90
CA GLY A 199 -3.60 14.69 7.96
C GLY A 199 -2.91 14.74 6.59
N LYS A 200 -1.73 14.10 6.47
CA LYS A 200 -0.97 14.06 5.24
C LYS A 200 -1.66 13.24 4.17
N MET A 201 -1.78 13.83 3.00
CA MET A 201 -2.16 13.14 1.78
C MET A 201 -1.36 13.63 0.59
N SER A 202 -1.20 12.76 -0.41
CA SER A 202 -0.66 13.14 -1.71
C SER A 202 -1.66 12.78 -2.78
N ALA A 203 -1.83 13.66 -3.77
CA ALA A 203 -2.66 13.41 -4.94
C ALA A 203 -1.91 13.87 -6.19
N GLU A 204 -2.06 13.15 -7.30
CA GLU A 204 -1.44 13.54 -8.57
C GLU A 204 -2.00 14.88 -9.08
N GLY A 205 -1.15 15.71 -9.67
CA GLY A 205 -1.53 16.99 -10.27
C GLY A 205 -2.51 16.88 -11.45
N SER A 206 -2.75 15.68 -11.96
CA SER A 206 -3.74 15.41 -13.01
C SER A 206 -5.19 15.37 -12.51
N PHE A 207 -5.44 15.47 -11.19
CA PHE A 207 -6.78 15.74 -10.69
C PHE A 207 -7.26 17.14 -11.11
N PRO A 208 -8.58 17.37 -11.27
CA PRO A 208 -9.10 18.71 -11.51
C PRO A 208 -8.67 19.68 -10.41
N GLN A 209 -8.26 20.90 -10.80
CA GLN A 209 -7.77 21.90 -9.84
C GLN A 209 -8.79 22.18 -8.72
N ALA A 210 -10.08 22.26 -9.06
CA ALA A 210 -11.15 22.43 -8.09
C ALA A 210 -11.21 21.29 -7.04
N THR A 211 -10.84 20.06 -7.40
CA THR A 211 -10.74 18.94 -6.45
C THR A 211 -9.57 19.13 -5.49
N LEU A 212 -8.41 19.53 -6.00
CA LEU A 212 -7.22 19.79 -5.17
C LEU A 212 -7.46 20.96 -4.20
N ASP A 213 -8.12 22.02 -4.66
CA ASP A 213 -8.45 23.18 -3.84
C ASP A 213 -9.49 22.84 -2.77
N GLU A 214 -10.50 22.04 -3.10
CA GLU A 214 -11.49 21.57 -2.13
C GLU A 214 -10.85 20.69 -1.04
N LEU A 215 -9.89 19.83 -1.39
CA LEU A 215 -9.13 19.04 -0.41
C LEU A 215 -8.36 19.95 0.56
N ARG A 216 -7.72 21.02 0.06
CA ARG A 216 -7.05 22.02 0.91
C ARG A 216 -8.04 22.78 1.76
N ALA A 217 -9.18 23.19 1.20
CA ALA A 217 -10.22 23.92 1.92
C ALA A 217 -10.81 23.10 3.08
N ARG A 218 -10.91 21.78 2.91
CA ARG A 218 -11.28 20.85 3.97
C ARG A 218 -10.16 20.62 5.00
N GLY A 219 -8.97 21.17 4.80
CA GLY A 219 -7.86 21.14 5.76
C GLY A 219 -6.93 19.94 5.65
N HIS A 220 -6.93 19.22 4.52
CA HIS A 220 -5.91 18.19 4.30
C HIS A 220 -4.50 18.81 4.15
N ASP A 221 -3.48 18.21 4.76
CA ASP A 221 -2.07 18.50 4.43
C ASP A 221 -1.76 17.83 3.08
N LEU A 222 -2.17 18.52 2.02
CA LEU A 222 -2.10 18.05 0.65
C LEU A 222 -0.75 18.37 0.02
N THR A 223 -0.06 17.32 -0.41
CA THR A 223 1.04 17.41 -1.38
C THR A 223 0.52 17.08 -2.77
N VAL A 224 0.67 18.00 -3.71
CA VAL A 224 0.38 17.73 -5.12
C VAL A 224 1.61 17.08 -5.72
N ALA A 225 1.50 15.80 -6.07
CA ALA A 225 2.57 15.05 -6.72
C ALA A 225 2.58 15.32 -8.22
N GLU A 226 3.71 15.07 -8.88
CA GLU A 226 3.80 15.17 -10.34
C GLU A 226 2.73 14.29 -11.02
N PRO A 227 2.19 14.71 -12.17
CA PRO A 227 1.40 13.83 -13.02
C PRO A 227 2.10 12.48 -13.26
N TRP A 228 1.33 11.38 -13.25
CA TRP A 228 1.84 10.05 -13.55
C TRP A 228 2.96 9.54 -12.61
N SER A 229 2.92 9.91 -11.33
CA SER A 229 3.92 9.57 -10.32
C SER A 229 3.43 8.62 -9.21
N LEU A 230 2.11 8.51 -8.98
CA LEU A 230 1.57 7.71 -7.86
C LEU A 230 0.92 6.41 -8.33
N GLY A 231 1.41 5.30 -7.78
CA GLY A 231 0.91 3.96 -8.08
C GLY A 231 1.69 3.25 -9.17
N ARG A 232 1.83 1.93 -9.02
CA ARG A 232 2.47 1.05 -9.99
C ARG A 232 1.58 -0.15 -10.28
N VAL A 233 0.29 0.13 -10.44
CA VAL A 233 -0.77 -0.87 -10.51
C VAL A 233 -0.73 -1.67 -11.82
N CYS A 234 -0.94 -2.97 -11.70
CA CYS A 234 -1.18 -3.88 -12.82
C CYS A 234 -2.49 -4.64 -12.56
N ALA A 235 -3.08 -5.16 -13.64
CA ALA A 235 -4.21 -6.07 -13.54
C ALA A 235 -4.33 -6.96 -14.77
N VAL A 236 -4.86 -8.15 -14.56
CA VAL A 236 -5.43 -9.01 -15.61
C VAL A 236 -6.86 -9.39 -15.25
N GLY A 237 -7.67 -9.74 -16.24
CA GLY A 237 -9.01 -10.24 -15.98
C GLY A 237 -9.63 -10.99 -17.14
N ILE A 238 -10.75 -11.67 -16.86
CA ILE A 238 -11.55 -12.38 -17.86
C ILE A 238 -12.94 -11.75 -17.91
N ARG A 239 -13.37 -11.37 -19.10
CA ARG A 239 -14.74 -10.93 -19.34
C ARG A 239 -15.26 -11.52 -20.64
N ASN A 240 -16.38 -12.24 -20.55
CA ASN A 240 -17.03 -12.90 -21.70
C ASN A 240 -16.07 -13.81 -22.48
N GLY A 241 -15.23 -14.58 -21.78
CA GLY A 241 -14.23 -15.47 -22.38
C GLY A 241 -12.98 -14.77 -22.94
N LEU A 242 -12.91 -13.43 -22.91
CA LEU A 242 -11.75 -12.67 -23.35
C LEU A 242 -10.85 -12.31 -22.17
N MET A 243 -9.58 -12.67 -22.26
CA MET A 243 -8.52 -12.24 -21.35
C MET A 243 -8.12 -10.80 -21.68
N ARG A 244 -7.82 -10.02 -20.63
CA ARG A 244 -7.44 -8.62 -20.72
C ARG A 244 -6.30 -8.36 -19.75
N GLY A 245 -5.36 -7.51 -20.13
CA GLY A 245 -4.28 -7.02 -19.28
C GLY A 245 -4.23 -5.50 -19.30
N ALA A 246 -3.80 -4.91 -18.19
CA ALA A 246 -3.50 -3.50 -18.06
C ALA A 246 -2.28 -3.33 -17.16
N ALA A 247 -1.43 -2.37 -17.51
CA ALA A 247 -0.24 -2.05 -16.74
C ALA A 247 -0.09 -0.54 -16.66
N THR A 248 0.46 -0.05 -15.56
CA THR A 248 0.63 1.38 -15.40
C THR A 248 1.60 1.96 -16.44
N PRO A 249 1.30 3.13 -17.03
CA PRO A 249 2.28 3.85 -17.83
C PRO A 249 3.30 4.61 -16.95
N ARG A 250 3.02 4.76 -15.64
CA ARG A 250 3.88 5.51 -14.72
C ARG A 250 5.28 4.90 -14.69
N GLN A 251 6.30 5.77 -14.73
CA GLN A 251 7.72 5.40 -14.81
C GLN A 251 8.13 4.63 -16.08
N MET A 252 7.24 4.43 -17.04
CA MET A 252 7.52 3.75 -18.33
C MET A 252 8.17 2.37 -18.17
N GLN A 253 7.83 1.64 -17.10
CA GLN A 253 8.49 0.38 -16.73
C GLN A 253 7.55 -0.83 -16.78
N ALA A 254 6.33 -0.71 -16.26
CA ALA A 254 5.37 -1.80 -16.26
C ALA A 254 4.79 -2.02 -17.66
N TYR A 255 4.44 -3.27 -17.98
CA TYR A 255 3.89 -3.61 -19.30
C TYR A 255 2.94 -4.79 -19.22
N ALA A 256 1.93 -4.79 -20.09
CA ALA A 256 0.97 -5.89 -20.24
C ALA A 256 1.17 -6.55 -21.60
N ILE A 257 1.27 -7.88 -21.63
CA ILE A 257 1.42 -8.68 -22.84
C ILE A 257 0.38 -9.80 -22.87
N GLY A 258 -0.14 -10.11 -24.05
CA GLY A 258 -1.14 -11.16 -24.22
C GLY A 258 -1.59 -11.28 -25.68
N ARG A 259 -2.25 -12.41 -26.01
CA ARG A 259 -2.83 -12.71 -27.34
C ARG A 259 -3.99 -13.68 -27.23
#